data_AF-A0A1X0SD00-F1
#
_entry.id   AF-A0A1X0SD00-F1
#
_cell.length_a   1.000
_cell.length_b   1.000
_cell.length_c   1.000
_cell.angle_alpha   90.00
_cell.angle_beta   90.00
_cell.angle_gamma   90.00
#
_symmetry.space_group_name_H-M   'P 1'
#
loop_
_entity.id
_entity.type
_entity.pdbx_description
1 polymer ?
#
loop_
_entity_poly.entity_id
_entity_poly.type
_entity_poly.pdbx_seq_one_letter_code
_entity_poly.pdbx_strand_id
1 'polypeptide(L)' 'MLVKKLKQKFGSDAVFVLGNWSAPNTKYQEPTRNKGLIQMLKKDGFEVFLMNSERRPSVHYV' A
#
# COMPACT_ATOMS: atom_id res chain seq x y z
N MET A 1 -7.53 17.65 5.14
CA MET A 1 -7.05 16.55 4.27
C MET A 1 -6.04 15.70 5.03
N LEU A 2 -6.18 14.38 4.98
CA LEU A 2 -5.29 13.41 5.64
C LEU A 2 -3.81 13.64 5.29
N VAL A 3 -3.53 13.89 4.01
CA VAL A 3 -2.17 14.06 3.48
C VAL A 3 -1.43 15.25 4.09
N LYS A 4 -2.10 16.40 4.28
CA LYS A 4 -1.49 17.57 4.96
C LYS A 4 -1.11 17.26 6.40
N LYS A 5 -1.95 16.50 7.12
CA LYS A 5 -1.65 16.07 8.49
C LYS A 5 -0.47 15.11 8.54
N LEU A 6 -0.33 14.23 7.54
CA LEU A 6 0.81 13.32 7.43
C LEU A 6 2.11 14.07 7.15
N LYS A 7 2.12 15.04 6.22
CA LYS A 7 3.29 15.92 5.96
C LYS A 7 3.71 16.69 7.21
N GLN A 8 2.75 17.25 7.96
CA GLN A 8 3.04 17.95 9.21
C GLN A 8 3.64 17.04 10.28
N LYS A 9 3.23 15.77 10.32
CA LYS A 9 3.67 14.83 11.36
C LYS A 9 5.00 14.16 11.03
N PHE A 10 5.23 13.80 9.77
CA PHE A 10 6.35 12.96 9.35
C PHE A 10 7.36 13.69 8.45
N GLY A 11 7.05 14.92 8.04
CA GLY A 11 7.86 15.67 7.07
C GLY A 11 7.49 15.36 5.61
N SER A 12 8.10 16.12 4.71
CA SER A 12 7.89 16.00 3.25
C SER A 12 8.55 14.76 2.66
N ASP A 13 9.65 14.31 3.25
CA ASP A 13 10.51 13.23 2.74
C ASP A 13 10.22 11.87 3.40
N ALA A 14 9.00 11.72 3.93
CA ALA A 14 8.62 10.50 4.63
C ALA A 14 8.33 9.35 3.66
N VAL A 15 8.85 8.17 3.99
CA VAL A 15 8.61 6.93 3.25
C VAL A 15 7.54 6.11 3.97
N PHE A 16 6.51 5.67 3.24
CA PHE A 16 5.45 4.83 3.80
C PHE A 16 5.51 3.40 3.23
N VAL A 17 5.60 2.41 4.12
CA VAL A 17 5.49 0.99 3.75
C VAL A 17 4.07 0.52 4.06
N LEU A 18 3.31 0.15 3.04
CA LEU A 18 1.92 -0.29 3.18
C LEU A 18 1.76 -1.75 2.78
N GLY A 19 1.00 -2.50 3.59
CA GLY A 19 0.57 -3.84 3.24
C GLY A 19 -0.35 -3.81 2.03
N ASN A 20 -0.01 -4.58 0.99
CA ASN A 20 -0.87 -4.73 -0.19
C ASN A 20 -1.89 -5.88 -0.04
N TRP A 21 -1.77 -6.69 1.02
CA TRP A 21 -2.55 -7.91 1.21
C TRP A 21 -3.45 -7.85 2.43
N SER A 22 -4.71 -8.24 2.27
CA SER A 22 -5.67 -8.34 3.35
C SER A 22 -5.88 -9.82 3.68
N ALA A 23 -5.09 -10.36 4.62
CA ALA A 23 -5.19 -11.68 5.25
C ALA A 23 -5.27 -12.93 4.30
N PRO A 24 -4.89 -14.14 4.78
CA PRO A 24 -4.68 -15.28 3.89
C PRO A 24 -5.95 -16.04 3.44
N ASN A 25 -7.18 -15.64 3.82
CA ASN A 25 -8.32 -16.57 3.81
C ASN A 25 -9.56 -16.19 3.00
N THR A 26 -9.45 -15.36 1.97
CA THR A 26 -10.61 -15.01 1.13
C THR A 26 -10.39 -15.39 -0.34
N LYS A 27 -11.13 -16.42 -0.79
CA LYS A 27 -11.16 -16.94 -2.18
C LYS A 27 -11.61 -15.92 -3.23
N TYR A 28 -12.14 -14.78 -2.79
CA TYR A 28 -12.46 -13.62 -3.61
C TYR A 28 -11.83 -12.41 -2.93
N GLN A 29 -10.84 -11.80 -3.57
CA GLN A 29 -10.21 -10.59 -3.08
C GLN A 29 -10.82 -9.36 -3.75
N GLU A 30 -11.41 -8.49 -2.95
CA GLU A 30 -11.64 -7.12 -3.38
C GLU A 30 -10.27 -6.44 -3.62
N PRO A 31 -10.12 -5.59 -4.65
CA PRO A 31 -8.89 -4.86 -4.87
C PRO A 31 -8.53 -4.12 -3.59
N THR A 32 -7.30 -4.37 -3.09
CA THR A 32 -6.75 -3.92 -1.82
C THR A 32 -7.36 -2.60 -1.36
N ARG A 33 -8.02 -2.59 -0.18
CA ARG A 33 -8.68 -1.39 0.41
C ARG A 33 -7.77 -0.15 0.44
N ASN A 34 -6.46 -0.37 0.47
CA ASN A 34 -5.44 0.67 0.48
C ASN A 34 -5.14 1.28 -0.91
N LYS A 35 -5.67 0.75 -2.02
CA LYS A 35 -5.33 1.18 -3.39
C LYS A 35 -5.59 2.68 -3.60
N GLY A 36 -6.74 3.18 -3.14
CA GLY A 36 -7.06 4.61 -3.21
C GLY A 36 -6.13 5.47 -2.35
N LEU A 37 -5.78 5.00 -1.15
CA LEU A 37 -4.84 5.68 -0.25
C LEU A 37 -3.43 5.73 -0.84
N ILE A 38 -2.94 4.62 -1.40
CA ILE A 38 -1.64 4.51 -2.07
C ILE A 38 -1.57 5.50 -3.23
N GLN A 39 -2.60 5.53 -4.08
CA GLN A 39 -2.66 6.47 -5.21
C GLN A 39 -2.67 7.94 -4.74
N MET A 40 -3.43 8.24 -3.69
CA MET A 40 -3.48 9.59 -3.13
C MET A 40 -2.10 10.02 -2.60
N LEU A 41 -1.40 9.15 -1.86
CA LEU A 41 -0.08 9.46 -1.30
C LEU A 41 0.96 9.65 -2.41
N LYS A 42 1.00 8.76 -3.41
CA LYS A 42 1.89 8.90 -4.58
C LYS A 42 1.63 10.19 -5.35
N LYS A 43 0.37 10.55 -5.59
CA LYS A 43 0.00 11.79 -6.29
C LYS A 43 0.49 13.03 -5.55
N ASP A 44 0.57 12.98 -4.22
CA ASP A 44 1.03 14.09 -3.38
C ASP A 44 2.55 14.10 -3.16
N GLY A 45 3.29 13.22 -3.84
CA GLY A 45 4.75 13.18 -3.84
C GLY A 45 5.38 12.30 -2.76
N PHE A 46 4.61 11.50 -2.02
CA PHE A 46 5.17 10.57 -1.06
C PHE A 46 5.78 9.34 -1.73
N GLU A 47 6.91 8.90 -1.21
CA GLU A 47 7.49 7.61 -1.56
C GLU A 47 6.77 6.49 -0.80
N VAL A 48 6.13 5.59 -1.55
CA VAL A 48 5.28 4.52 -0.98
C VAL A 48 5.76 3.16 -1.48
N PHE A 49 6.23 2.33 -0.54
CA PHE A 49 6.59 0.95 -0.77
C PHE A 49 5.46 0.01 -0.40
N LEU A 50 5.26 -1.02 -1.21
CA LEU A 50 4.25 -2.05 -0.92
C LEU A 50 4.96 -3.29 -0.42
N MET A 51 4.67 -3.67 0.82
CA MET A 51 5.16 -4.92 1.39
C MET A 51 4.05 -5.95 1.28
N ASN A 52 4.33 -7.06 0.59
CA ASN A 52 3.44 -8.22 0.56
C ASN A 52 4.03 -9.30 1.47
N SER A 53 3.25 -9.78 2.44
CA SER A 53 3.65 -10.93 3.25
C SER A 53 3.26 -12.21 2.52
N GLU A 54 3.96 -12.55 1.43
CA GLU A 54 3.73 -13.85 0.81
C GLU A 54 4.46 -14.95 1.57
N ARG A 55 3.70 -15.95 2.01
CA ARG A 55 4.20 -17.32 2.11
C ARG A 55 3.80 -18.07 0.84
N ARG A 56 4.49 -17.81 -0.28
CA ARG A 56 4.85 -18.74 -1.38
C ARG A 56 4.92 -18.00 -2.74
N PRO A 57 5.99 -18.17 -3.53
CA PRO A 57 5.97 -17.85 -4.94
C PRO A 57 5.06 -18.86 -5.66
N SER A 58 3.85 -18.46 -6.05
CA SER A 58 3.05 -19.21 -7.01
C SER A 58 3.52 -18.87 -8.43
N VAL A 59 4.39 -19.72 -8.97
CA VAL A 59 4.71 -19.77 -10.39
C VAL A 59 3.41 -20.15 -11.12
N HIS A 60 2.81 -19.19 -11.80
CA HIS A 60 1.81 -19.48 -12.81
C HIS A 60 2.53 -19.67 -14.14
N TYR A 61 2.49 -20.90 -14.67
CA TYR A 61 2.86 -21.17 -16.05
C TYR A 61 1.95 -20.34 -16.96
N VAL A 62 2.57 -19.65 -17.92
CA VAL A 62 1.92 -18.98 -19.04
C VAL A 62 1.33 -20.03 -19.97
#